data_AF-A0A0A2MKE8-F1
#
_entry.id   AF-A0A0A2MKE8-F1
#
_cell.length_a   1.000
_cell.length_b   1.000
_cell.length_c   1.000
_cell.angle_alpha   90.00
_cell.angle_beta   90.00
_cell.angle_gamma   90.00
#
_symmetry.space_group_name_H-M   'P 1'
#
loop_
_entity.id
_entity.type
_entity.pdbx_description
1 polymer ?
#
loop_
_entity_poly.entity_id
_entity_poly.type
_entity_poly.pdbx_seq_one_letter_code
_entity_poly.pdbx_strand_id
1 'polypeptide(L)'
;MQKIIFYVAVSLCLFVSKVVAQETFEQRAKVIAQNIENITKEEKQALKEKVDLINQDLESKKITSEEADQKKIAAANWHSKNIEERVAMEQAKLNDLVQEKVEGKINDTTKTKKRNRFSISISGDDLNEPGREKRTTTQFVLASGFNNLVTKGAVANSDFGYMRSVFFEWGLTKRTRLGKEASPLHLKYGLSFMYNIIAPTDNRYFVDNGKETVMETYPVELRKKDSYFKNVYLALPVHLEFDFSKKTTKDGTTYYKSHNGFRFGVGGFVGYNTNSKQFLSYKIDDYKIKEKQKGDWNVNDWNYGLSTYVGWKETSLYLKYDLNPLFENNAVDQHNVSLGIRFDLN
;
A
#
# COMPACT_ATOMS: atom_id res chain seq x y z
N MET A 1 8.52 -23.46 -18.46
CA MET A 1 7.91 -22.60 -17.43
C MET A 1 8.70 -22.53 -16.11
N GLN A 2 9.17 -23.65 -15.53
CA GLN A 2 9.93 -23.63 -14.26
C GLN A 2 11.22 -22.78 -14.31
N LYS A 3 11.95 -22.76 -15.43
CA LYS A 3 13.18 -21.97 -15.58
C LYS A 3 12.92 -20.45 -15.54
N ILE A 4 11.80 -19.99 -16.10
CA ILE A 4 11.42 -18.56 -16.11
C ILE A 4 11.03 -18.09 -14.70
N ILE A 5 10.29 -18.92 -13.95
CA ILE A 5 9.96 -18.65 -12.54
C ILE A 5 11.24 -18.57 -11.71
N PHE A 6 12.21 -19.44 -11.97
CA PHE A 6 13.51 -19.41 -11.28
C PHE A 6 14.29 -18.14 -11.59
N TYR A 7 14.37 -17.70 -12.85
CA TYR A 7 15.05 -16.44 -13.20
C TYR A 7 14.34 -15.20 -12.65
N VAL A 8 13.01 -15.18 -12.60
CA VAL A 8 12.23 -14.10 -11.98
C VAL A 8 12.42 -14.10 -10.47
N ALA A 9 12.43 -15.26 -9.81
CA ALA A 9 12.67 -15.37 -8.37
C ALA A 9 14.11 -14.98 -7.97
N VAL A 10 15.11 -15.41 -8.75
CA VAL A 10 16.53 -15.02 -8.56
C VAL A 10 16.72 -13.53 -8.84
N SER A 11 16.06 -12.97 -9.85
CA SER A 11 16.06 -11.53 -10.11
C SER A 11 15.41 -10.76 -8.96
N LEU A 12 14.29 -11.25 -8.41
CA LEU A 12 13.63 -10.64 -7.24
C LEU A 12 14.52 -10.70 -5.99
N CYS A 13 15.23 -11.81 -5.75
CA CYS A 13 16.16 -11.95 -4.62
C CYS A 13 17.39 -11.04 -4.74
N LEU A 14 17.88 -10.75 -5.96
CA LEU A 14 18.99 -9.81 -6.18
C LEU A 14 18.59 -8.34 -5.96
N PHE A 15 17.29 -8.01 -5.97
CA PHE A 15 16.81 -6.67 -5.62
C PHE A 15 16.66 -6.44 -4.10
N VAL A 16 16.59 -7.51 -3.28
CA VAL A 16 16.38 -7.39 -1.83
C VAL A 16 17.70 -7.26 -1.05
N SER A 17 18.83 -7.65 -1.62
CA SER A 17 20.13 -7.71 -0.92
C SER A 17 20.87 -6.38 -0.74
N LYS A 18 20.26 -5.23 -1.07
CA LYS A 18 20.87 -3.89 -0.85
C LYS A 18 20.23 -3.06 0.27
N VAL A 19 19.35 -3.64 1.10
CA VAL A 19 18.83 -2.95 2.29
C VAL A 19 19.79 -3.11 3.45
N VAL A 20 20.92 -2.39 3.41
CA VAL A 20 21.60 -2.00 4.65
C VAL A 20 20.87 -0.76 5.13
N ALA A 21 19.97 -0.92 6.10
CA ALA A 21 19.27 0.20 6.72
C ALA A 21 20.28 1.05 7.50
N GLN A 22 20.78 2.12 6.90
CA GLN A 22 21.56 3.13 7.61
C GLN A 22 20.59 3.91 8.49
N GLU A 23 20.68 3.75 9.81
CA GLU A 23 19.79 4.41 10.76
C GLU A 23 19.93 5.93 10.68
N THR A 24 18.80 6.65 10.59
CA THR A 24 18.80 8.11 10.50
C THR A 24 18.96 8.76 11.87
N PHE A 25 19.43 10.01 11.90
CA PHE A 25 19.51 10.81 13.14
C PHE A 25 18.16 10.84 13.88
N GLU A 26 17.05 11.04 13.15
CA GLU A 26 15.70 11.05 13.75
C GLU A 26 15.34 9.72 14.41
N GLN A 27 15.74 8.58 13.83
CA GLN A 27 15.47 7.27 14.41
C GLN A 27 16.27 7.04 15.68
N ARG A 28 17.57 7.35 15.67
CA ARG A 28 18.44 7.21 16.85
C ARG A 28 18.04 8.16 17.97
N ALA A 29 17.74 9.42 17.65
CA ALA A 29 17.26 10.40 18.62
C ALA A 29 15.92 9.97 19.24
N LYS A 30 15.03 9.37 18.43
CA LYS A 30 13.75 8.83 18.94
C LYS A 30 13.97 7.67 19.91
N VAL A 31 14.89 6.75 19.61
CA VAL A 31 15.21 5.63 20.51
C VAL A 31 15.78 6.14 21.83
N ILE A 32 16.70 7.11 21.79
CA ILE A 32 17.26 7.73 23.01
C ILE A 32 16.15 8.41 23.84
N ALA A 33 15.25 9.16 23.20
CA ALA A 33 14.13 9.79 23.88
C ALA A 33 13.19 8.75 24.54
N GLN A 34 12.92 7.64 23.86
CA GLN A 34 12.13 6.53 24.42
C GLN A 34 12.83 5.85 25.60
N ASN A 35 14.15 5.68 25.54
CA ASN A 35 14.93 5.12 26.65
C ASN A 35 14.86 6.01 27.89
N ILE A 36 15.02 7.34 27.72
CA ILE A 36 14.89 8.31 28.82
C ILE A 36 13.49 8.21 29.45
N GLU A 37 12.44 8.16 28.63
CA GLU A 37 11.06 8.00 29.11
C GLU A 37 10.89 6.68 29.89
N ASN A 38 11.38 5.56 29.36
CA ASN A 38 11.30 4.26 30.00
C ASN A 38 12.05 4.21 31.33
N ILE A 39 13.27 4.76 31.41
CA ILE A 39 14.04 4.87 32.66
C ILE A 39 13.22 5.59 33.73
N THR A 40 12.64 6.75 33.38
CA THR A 40 11.84 7.51 34.34
C THR A 40 10.58 6.76 34.78
N LYS A 41 9.98 5.97 33.89
CA LYS A 41 8.79 5.18 34.18
C LYS A 41 9.09 3.98 35.08
N GLU A 42 10.15 3.24 34.77
CA GLU A 42 10.63 2.09 35.55
C GLU A 42 10.95 2.50 36.98
N GLU A 43 11.74 3.58 37.15
CA GLU A 43 12.16 4.05 38.47
C GLU A 43 10.98 4.62 39.29
N LYS A 44 10.04 5.33 38.65
CA LYS A 44 8.82 5.79 39.32
C LYS A 44 7.92 4.63 39.74
N GLN A 45 7.83 3.59 38.92
CA GLN A 45 7.05 2.40 39.26
C GLN A 45 7.69 1.64 40.42
N ALA A 46 9.02 1.42 40.38
CA ALA A 46 9.76 0.77 41.46
C ALA A 46 9.66 1.57 42.77
N LEU A 47 9.73 2.90 42.72
CA LEU A 47 9.51 3.76 43.88
C LEU A 47 8.09 3.57 44.44
N LYS A 48 7.07 3.52 43.57
CA LYS A 48 5.68 3.31 43.99
C LYS A 48 5.52 1.96 44.70
N GLU A 49 6.03 0.89 44.12
CA GLU A 49 6.01 -0.45 44.73
C GLU A 49 6.74 -0.46 46.08
N LYS A 50 7.88 0.24 46.18
CA LYS A 50 8.62 0.36 47.43
C LYS A 50 7.84 1.13 48.50
N VAL A 51 7.17 2.22 48.13
CA VAL A 51 6.32 3.02 49.03
C VAL A 51 5.10 2.21 49.49
N ASP A 52 4.49 1.43 48.60
CA ASP A 52 3.35 0.56 48.93
C ASP A 52 3.75 -0.52 49.95
N LEU A 53 4.94 -1.13 49.79
CA LEU A 53 5.49 -2.07 50.78
C LEU A 53 5.74 -1.39 52.14
N ILE A 54 6.30 -0.18 52.14
CA ILE A 54 6.51 0.59 53.38
C ILE A 54 5.17 0.91 54.06
N ASN A 55 4.12 1.24 53.30
CA ASN A 55 2.79 1.47 53.84
C ASN A 55 2.19 0.19 54.44
N GLN A 56 2.36 -0.97 53.80
CA GLN A 56 1.90 -2.26 54.34
C GLN A 56 2.62 -2.64 55.65
N ASP A 57 3.92 -2.37 55.75
CA ASP A 57 4.68 -2.59 56.99
C ASP A 57 4.23 -1.64 58.12
N LEU A 58 3.82 -0.41 57.78
CA LEU A 58 3.23 0.54 58.72
C LEU A 58 1.84 0.09 59.19
N GLU A 59 0.97 -0.34 58.27
CA GLU A 59 -0.38 -0.86 58.57
C GLU A 59 -0.34 -2.12 59.43
N SER A 60 0.64 -3.00 59.18
CA SER A 60 0.89 -4.20 59.99
C SER A 60 1.64 -3.92 61.30
N LYS A 61 1.87 -2.65 61.65
CA LYS A 61 2.56 -2.19 62.88
C LYS A 61 3.98 -2.76 63.06
N LYS A 62 4.65 -3.14 61.98
CA LYS A 62 6.05 -3.62 62.01
C LYS A 62 7.07 -2.50 62.11
N ILE A 63 6.68 -1.28 61.72
CA ILE A 63 7.50 -0.06 61.76
C ILE A 63 6.68 1.10 62.33
N THR A 64 7.35 2.12 62.86
CA THR A 64 6.69 3.35 63.34
C THR A 64 6.42 4.33 62.20
N SER A 65 5.55 5.33 62.43
CA SER A 65 5.28 6.37 61.43
C SER A 65 6.53 7.16 61.05
N GLU A 66 7.39 7.49 62.04
CA GLU A 66 8.64 8.21 61.82
C GLU A 66 9.64 7.37 60.99
N GLU A 67 9.73 6.06 61.26
CA GLU A 67 10.57 5.15 60.49
C GLU A 67 10.06 4.96 59.05
N ALA A 68 8.73 4.94 58.86
CA ALA A 68 8.13 4.85 57.53
C ALA A 68 8.44 6.10 56.69
N ASP A 69 8.37 7.29 57.29
CA ASP A 69 8.67 8.55 56.61
C ASP A 69 10.16 8.65 56.23
N GLN A 70 11.06 8.26 57.14
CA GLN A 70 12.49 8.20 56.84
C GLN A 70 12.80 7.22 55.69
N LYS A 71 12.18 6.04 55.67
CA LYS A 71 12.35 5.05 54.59
C LYS A 71 11.79 5.54 53.25
N LYS A 72 10.67 6.26 53.25
CA LYS A 72 10.10 6.88 52.04
C LYS A 72 11.03 7.95 51.45
N ILE A 73 11.59 8.81 52.31
CA ILE A 73 12.56 9.84 51.90
C ILE A 73 13.82 9.18 51.33
N ALA A 74 14.36 8.16 52.00
CA ALA A 74 15.53 7.43 51.52
C ALA A 74 15.28 6.74 50.16
N ALA A 75 14.12 6.11 49.99
CA ALA A 75 13.73 5.50 48.72
C ALA A 75 13.58 6.54 47.61
N ALA A 76 12.92 7.68 47.89
CA ALA A 76 12.76 8.77 46.92
C ALA A 76 14.12 9.33 46.48
N ASN A 77 15.05 9.56 47.41
CA ASN A 77 16.39 10.04 47.09
C ASN A 77 17.19 9.03 46.26
N TRP A 78 17.09 7.73 46.60
CA TRP A 78 17.76 6.67 45.85
C TRP A 78 17.25 6.59 44.40
N HIS A 79 15.93 6.54 44.20
CA HIS A 79 15.34 6.49 42.87
C HIS A 79 15.57 7.79 42.07
N SER A 80 15.54 8.96 42.73
CA SER A 80 15.86 10.23 42.06
C SER A 80 17.29 10.24 41.54
N LYS A 81 18.25 9.81 42.36
CA LYS A 81 19.66 9.70 41.96
C LYS A 81 19.85 8.70 40.81
N ASN A 82 19.16 7.56 40.86
CA ASN A 82 19.25 6.55 39.81
C ASN A 82 18.68 7.04 38.48
N ILE A 83 17.58 7.82 38.51
CA ILE A 83 17.04 8.51 37.33
C ILE A 83 18.08 9.50 36.78
N GLU A 84 18.65 10.35 37.62
CA GLU A 84 19.64 11.35 37.20
C GLU A 84 20.85 10.70 36.51
N GLU A 85 21.43 9.66 37.11
CA GLU A 85 22.59 8.95 36.55
C GLU A 85 22.26 8.26 35.22
N ARG A 86 21.13 7.54 35.15
CA ARG A 86 20.72 6.81 33.94
C ARG A 86 20.31 7.75 32.81
N VAL A 87 19.61 8.84 33.11
CA VAL A 87 19.23 9.86 32.12
C VAL A 87 20.47 10.63 31.64
N ALA A 88 21.44 10.93 32.51
CA ALA A 88 22.68 11.58 32.12
C ALA A 88 23.48 10.76 31.09
N MET A 89 23.51 9.43 31.23
CA MET A 89 24.14 8.54 30.24
C MET A 89 23.44 8.61 28.87
N GLU A 90 22.11 8.61 28.83
CA GLU A 90 21.36 8.73 27.57
C GLU A 90 21.50 10.14 26.96
N GLN A 91 21.60 11.18 27.79
CA GLN A 91 21.85 12.55 27.34
C GLN A 91 23.26 12.70 26.73
N ALA A 92 24.26 12.02 27.27
CA ALA A 92 25.60 11.95 26.69
C ALA A 92 25.56 11.31 25.29
N LYS A 93 24.84 10.18 25.13
CA LYS A 93 24.62 9.55 23.81
C LYS A 93 23.92 10.48 22.83
N LEU A 94 22.97 11.30 23.30
CA LEU A 94 22.31 12.29 22.46
C LEU A 94 23.29 13.38 22.00
N ASN A 95 24.18 13.83 22.89
CA ASN A 95 25.20 14.82 22.55
C ASN A 95 26.20 14.25 21.53
N ASP A 96 26.65 13.00 21.70
CA ASP A 96 27.50 12.31 20.73
C ASP A 96 26.81 12.19 19.37
N LEU A 97 25.52 11.82 19.36
CA LEU A 97 24.71 11.74 18.15
C LEU A 97 24.57 13.10 17.43
N VAL A 98 24.43 14.19 18.21
CA VAL A 98 24.41 15.55 17.67
C VAL A 98 25.77 15.92 17.07
N GLN A 99 26.86 15.56 17.73
CA GLN A 99 28.21 15.80 17.22
C GLN A 99 28.49 15.02 15.93
N GLU A 100 28.12 13.74 15.87
CA GLU A 100 28.23 12.92 14.65
C GLU A 100 27.45 13.52 13.46
N LYS A 101 26.32 14.17 13.73
CA LYS A 101 25.53 14.91 12.72
C LYS A 101 26.21 16.20 12.29
N VAL A 102 26.81 16.97 13.21
CA VAL A 102 27.56 18.20 12.88
C VAL A 102 28.81 17.88 12.06
N GLU A 103 29.49 16.77 12.38
CA GLU A 103 30.67 16.28 11.65
C GLU A 103 30.35 15.62 10.29
N GLY A 104 29.06 15.53 9.92
CA GLY A 104 28.65 14.96 8.64
C GLY A 104 28.81 13.44 8.52
N LYS A 105 29.03 12.72 9.64
CA LYS A 105 29.09 11.26 9.68
C LYS A 105 27.71 10.61 9.56
N ILE A 106 26.64 11.38 9.78
CA ILE A 106 25.25 10.96 9.63
C ILE A 106 24.64 11.69 8.44
N ASN A 107 24.36 10.95 7.36
CA ASN A 107 23.68 11.46 6.18
C ASN A 107 22.20 11.72 6.50
N ASP A 108 21.88 12.95 6.87
CA ASP A 108 20.52 13.36 7.20
C ASP A 108 19.73 13.67 5.92
N THR A 109 19.22 12.62 5.27
CA THR A 109 18.24 12.77 4.18
C THR A 109 16.84 12.96 4.74
N THR A 110 16.65 13.97 5.59
CA THR A 110 15.35 14.30 6.19
C THR A 110 14.82 15.62 5.62
N LYS A 111 14.27 15.55 4.40
CA LYS A 111 13.33 16.57 3.92
C LYS A 111 12.04 16.48 4.73
N THR A 112 11.89 17.43 5.64
CA THR A 112 10.67 17.95 6.29
C THR A 112 9.37 17.19 5.99
N LYS A 113 8.89 16.42 6.97
CA LYS A 113 7.58 15.76 6.99
C LYS A 113 6.44 16.75 6.74
N LYS A 114 5.76 16.61 5.60
CA LYS A 114 4.37 17.07 5.41
C LYS A 114 3.45 15.85 5.45
N ARG A 115 2.52 15.85 6.42
CA ARG A 115 1.29 15.01 6.59
C ARG A 115 1.35 13.60 5.99
N ASN A 116 1.27 12.60 6.88
CA ASN A 116 0.93 11.20 6.61
C ASN A 116 0.26 10.97 5.26
N ARG A 117 1.08 10.59 4.28
CA ARG A 117 0.69 9.82 3.10
C ARG A 117 1.66 8.65 3.09
N PHE A 118 1.14 7.43 3.03
CA PHE A 118 1.95 6.24 2.82
C PHE A 118 2.69 6.41 1.49
N SER A 119 3.97 6.78 1.53
CA SER A 119 4.84 6.87 0.36
C SER A 119 5.76 5.65 0.36
N ILE A 120 5.60 4.76 -0.62
CA ILE A 120 6.55 3.68 -0.89
C ILE A 120 7.56 4.25 -1.90
N SER A 121 8.67 4.80 -1.39
CA SER A 121 9.73 5.32 -2.25
C SER A 121 10.64 4.18 -2.71
N ILE A 122 10.65 3.88 -4.01
CA ILE A 122 11.67 3.03 -4.63
C ILE A 122 12.84 3.93 -5.06
N SER A 123 13.94 3.87 -4.30
CA SER A 123 15.15 4.66 -4.54
C SER A 123 15.83 4.27 -5.85
N GLY A 124 15.83 5.20 -6.81
CA GLY A 124 16.80 5.23 -7.90
C GLY A 124 17.89 6.23 -7.56
N ASP A 125 19.11 5.73 -7.35
CA ASP A 125 20.33 6.51 -7.21
C ASP A 125 20.59 7.23 -8.53
N ASP A 126 20.42 8.55 -8.51
CA ASP A 126 21.08 9.47 -9.43
C ASP A 126 21.33 10.75 -8.63
N LEU A 127 22.61 11.10 -8.54
CA LEU A 127 23.16 12.25 -7.82
C LEU A 127 22.41 13.52 -8.27
N ASN A 128 21.78 14.22 -7.33
CA ASN A 128 20.95 15.39 -7.65
C ASN A 128 21.43 16.65 -6.95
N GLU A 129 21.55 17.72 -7.74
CA GLU A 129 21.58 19.10 -7.28
C GLU A 129 20.24 19.47 -6.60
N PRO A 130 20.27 20.21 -5.48
CA PRO A 130 19.05 20.64 -4.80
C PRO A 130 18.26 21.63 -5.67
N GLY A 131 17.02 21.26 -6.05
CA GLY A 131 16.05 22.18 -6.66
C GLY A 131 15.39 21.71 -7.96
N ARG A 132 15.93 20.68 -8.62
CA ARG A 132 15.40 20.18 -9.91
C ARG A 132 14.55 18.91 -9.72
N GLU A 133 13.39 18.87 -10.38
CA GLU A 133 12.54 17.68 -10.40
C GLU A 133 13.16 16.61 -11.32
N LYS A 134 13.26 15.36 -10.84
CA LYS A 134 13.71 14.22 -11.64
C LYS A 134 12.84 14.10 -12.89
N ARG A 135 13.49 13.91 -14.06
CA ARG A 135 12.77 13.74 -15.33
C ARG A 135 11.87 12.50 -15.31
N THR A 136 12.34 11.44 -14.66
CA THR A 136 11.60 10.19 -14.48
C THR A 136 11.44 9.90 -13.00
N THR A 137 10.21 9.65 -12.57
CA THR A 137 9.89 9.22 -11.20
C THR A 137 9.23 7.84 -11.23
N THR A 138 9.54 7.02 -10.23
CA THR A 138 8.86 5.74 -10.00
C THR A 138 7.66 5.99 -9.09
N GLN A 139 6.54 5.35 -9.38
CA GLN A 139 5.30 5.47 -8.62
C GLN A 139 4.70 4.08 -8.38
N PHE A 140 4.27 3.84 -7.15
CA PHE A 140 3.42 2.71 -6.83
C PHE A 140 1.96 3.07 -7.10
N VAL A 141 1.25 2.22 -7.83
CA VAL A 141 -0.14 2.42 -8.22
C VAL A 141 -1.01 1.44 -7.47
N LEU A 142 -2.12 1.94 -6.94
CA LEU A 142 -3.22 1.15 -6.40
C LEU A 142 -4.53 1.66 -7.01
N ALA A 143 -5.40 0.78 -7.49
CA ALA A 143 -6.74 1.16 -7.87
C ALA A 143 -7.75 0.10 -7.45
N SER A 144 -8.96 0.53 -7.11
CA SER A 144 -10.06 -0.37 -6.81
C SER A 144 -11.40 0.32 -7.03
N GLY A 145 -12.43 -0.46 -7.29
CA GLY A 145 -13.77 0.03 -7.53
C GLY A 145 -14.67 -1.08 -8.05
N PHE A 146 -15.71 -0.69 -8.77
CA PHE A 146 -16.70 -1.60 -9.31
C PHE A 146 -16.32 -2.04 -10.71
N ASN A 147 -16.66 -3.28 -11.03
CA ASN A 147 -16.44 -3.88 -12.34
C ASN A 147 -17.75 -4.45 -12.85
N ASN A 148 -18.01 -4.39 -14.15
CA ASN A 148 -19.14 -5.09 -14.75
C ASN A 148 -18.84 -5.46 -16.21
N LEU A 149 -19.69 -6.28 -16.82
CA LEU A 149 -19.62 -6.63 -18.23
C LEU A 149 -20.66 -5.86 -19.04
N VAL A 150 -20.19 -5.18 -20.08
CA VAL A 150 -21.03 -4.58 -21.13
C VAL A 150 -21.47 -5.70 -22.05
N THR A 151 -22.77 -5.95 -22.11
CA THR A 151 -23.37 -6.98 -22.96
C THR A 151 -24.30 -6.28 -23.95
N LYS A 152 -24.13 -6.51 -25.26
CA LYS A 152 -24.92 -5.85 -26.32
C LYS A 152 -24.94 -4.31 -26.20
N GLY A 153 -23.81 -3.71 -25.84
CA GLY A 153 -23.64 -2.26 -25.72
C GLY A 153 -24.24 -1.62 -24.46
N ALA A 154 -24.82 -2.40 -23.54
CA ALA A 154 -25.41 -1.90 -22.31
C ALA A 154 -24.77 -2.53 -21.07
N VAL A 155 -24.66 -1.72 -20.02
CA VAL A 155 -24.30 -2.17 -18.67
C VAL A 155 -25.55 -2.33 -17.80
N ALA A 156 -26.68 -1.76 -18.22
CA ALA A 156 -27.96 -1.87 -17.53
C ALA A 156 -28.52 -3.30 -17.60
N ASN A 157 -29.22 -3.73 -16.55
CA ASN A 157 -29.76 -5.09 -16.41
C ASN A 157 -28.69 -6.17 -16.59
N SER A 158 -27.50 -5.94 -16.01
CA SER A 158 -26.39 -6.87 -16.08
C SER A 158 -26.72 -8.17 -15.34
N ASP A 159 -26.28 -9.29 -15.94
CA ASP A 159 -26.25 -10.62 -15.32
C ASP A 159 -25.30 -10.74 -14.12
N PHE A 160 -24.59 -9.65 -13.79
CA PHE A 160 -23.61 -9.57 -12.71
C PHE A 160 -23.98 -8.49 -11.70
N GLY A 161 -23.82 -8.80 -10.42
CA GLY A 161 -24.19 -7.90 -9.33
C GLY A 161 -23.26 -6.68 -9.27
N TYR A 162 -23.79 -5.48 -9.54
CA TYR A 162 -23.03 -4.23 -9.61
C TYR A 162 -22.11 -3.95 -8.40
N MET A 163 -22.59 -4.22 -7.18
CA MET A 163 -21.83 -3.96 -5.95
C MET A 163 -20.95 -5.14 -5.52
N ARG A 164 -21.16 -6.33 -6.10
CA ARG A 164 -20.41 -7.55 -5.80
C ARG A 164 -19.25 -7.77 -6.77
N SER A 165 -19.38 -7.26 -7.99
CA SER A 165 -18.37 -7.27 -9.03
C SER A 165 -17.44 -6.08 -8.83
N VAL A 166 -16.17 -6.35 -8.56
CA VAL A 166 -15.16 -5.36 -8.17
C VAL A 166 -13.87 -5.60 -8.93
N PHE A 167 -13.03 -4.58 -9.01
CA PHE A 167 -11.66 -4.76 -9.46
C PHE A 167 -10.66 -4.27 -8.43
N PHE A 168 -9.47 -4.82 -8.50
CA PHE A 168 -8.30 -4.35 -7.76
C PHE A 168 -7.12 -4.34 -8.72
N GLU A 169 -6.33 -3.28 -8.71
CA GLU A 169 -5.12 -3.15 -9.51
C GLU A 169 -4.00 -2.63 -8.64
N TRP A 170 -2.81 -3.21 -8.76
CA TRP A 170 -1.62 -2.68 -8.12
C TRP A 170 -0.40 -2.86 -9.00
N GLY A 171 0.57 -1.96 -8.92
CA GLY A 171 1.72 -2.03 -9.80
C GLY A 171 2.77 -0.96 -9.58
N LEU A 172 3.82 -1.03 -10.39
CA LEU A 172 4.89 -0.05 -10.44
C LEU A 172 4.89 0.62 -11.80
N THR A 173 4.85 1.94 -11.79
CA THR A 173 4.89 2.75 -13.00
C THR A 173 6.04 3.73 -12.95
N LYS A 174 6.60 4.03 -14.11
CA LYS A 174 7.51 5.14 -14.33
C LYS A 174 6.73 6.26 -15.00
N ARG A 175 6.99 7.48 -14.56
CA ARG A 175 6.44 8.70 -15.14
C ARG A 175 7.59 9.54 -15.65
N THR A 176 7.68 9.72 -16.96
CA THR A 176 8.75 10.46 -17.64
C THR A 176 8.20 11.73 -18.27
N ARG A 177 8.76 12.88 -17.92
CA ARG A 177 8.43 14.17 -18.56
C ARG A 177 8.90 14.18 -20.03
N LEU A 178 7.97 14.48 -20.95
CA LEU A 178 8.24 14.46 -22.40
C LEU A 178 8.83 15.78 -22.91
N GLY A 179 8.38 16.94 -22.41
CA GLY A 179 8.89 18.23 -22.86
C GLY A 179 10.14 18.74 -22.12
N LYS A 180 10.62 19.91 -22.58
CA LYS A 180 11.68 20.69 -21.91
C LYS A 180 11.22 21.15 -20.52
N GLU A 181 12.12 21.76 -19.74
CA GLU A 181 11.89 22.18 -18.35
C GLU A 181 10.44 22.66 -18.12
N ALA A 182 9.78 22.10 -17.10
CA ALA A 182 8.40 22.41 -16.72
C ALA A 182 7.25 21.93 -17.62
N SER A 183 7.47 21.01 -18.56
CA SER A 183 6.37 20.46 -19.37
C SER A 183 5.28 19.80 -18.51
N PRO A 184 3.99 20.11 -18.75
CA PRO A 184 2.87 19.44 -18.07
C PRO A 184 2.65 18.01 -18.58
N LEU A 185 3.21 17.65 -19.74
CA LEU A 185 2.99 16.36 -20.38
C LEU A 185 4.02 15.32 -19.96
N HIS A 186 3.52 14.19 -19.48
CA HIS A 186 4.30 13.06 -19.02
C HIS A 186 3.84 11.77 -19.72
N LEU A 187 4.80 10.94 -20.09
CA LEU A 187 4.56 9.55 -20.46
C LEU A 187 4.62 8.69 -19.20
N LYS A 188 3.54 7.97 -18.91
CA LYS A 188 3.45 7.05 -17.80
C LYS A 188 3.33 5.63 -18.31
N TYR A 189 4.20 4.75 -17.85
CA TYR A 189 4.27 3.36 -18.32
C TYR A 189 4.76 2.46 -17.20
N GLY A 190 4.37 1.18 -17.19
CA GLY A 190 4.79 0.31 -16.10
C GLY A 190 4.29 -1.11 -16.22
N LEU A 191 4.22 -1.77 -15.06
CA LEU A 191 3.71 -3.13 -14.90
C LEU A 191 2.71 -3.14 -13.75
N SER A 192 1.51 -3.69 -13.97
CA SER A 192 0.47 -3.84 -12.95
C SER A 192 -0.15 -5.23 -12.96
N PHE A 193 -0.60 -5.68 -11.79
CA PHE A 193 -1.48 -6.83 -11.63
C PHE A 193 -2.91 -6.34 -11.52
N MET A 194 -3.79 -6.83 -12.40
CA MET A 194 -5.21 -6.51 -12.43
C MET A 194 -6.02 -7.72 -12.01
N TYR A 195 -6.87 -7.55 -11.00
CA TYR A 195 -7.78 -8.57 -10.49
C TYR A 195 -9.19 -8.13 -10.85
N ASN A 196 -9.78 -8.78 -11.83
CA ASN A 196 -11.16 -8.53 -12.24
C ASN A 196 -12.04 -9.58 -11.60
N ILE A 197 -12.96 -9.16 -10.73
CA ILE A 197 -13.90 -10.03 -10.04
C ILE A 197 -15.31 -9.72 -10.54
N ILE A 198 -15.99 -10.74 -11.05
CA ILE A 198 -17.39 -10.65 -11.47
C ILE A 198 -18.22 -11.66 -10.69
N ALA A 199 -19.40 -11.25 -10.25
CA ALA A 199 -20.26 -12.04 -9.39
C ALA A 199 -21.62 -12.25 -10.09
N PRO A 200 -21.90 -13.44 -10.63
CA PRO A 200 -23.18 -13.73 -11.28
C PRO A 200 -24.39 -13.51 -10.35
N THR A 201 -25.51 -13.12 -10.94
CA THR A 201 -26.83 -13.07 -10.29
C THR A 201 -27.58 -14.40 -10.44
N ASP A 202 -28.74 -14.51 -9.79
CA ASP A 202 -29.71 -15.60 -10.01
C ASP A 202 -29.17 -17.00 -9.78
N ASN A 203 -28.29 -17.12 -8.79
CA ASN A 203 -27.67 -18.38 -8.37
C ASN A 203 -26.88 -19.09 -9.49
N ARG A 204 -26.33 -18.31 -10.44
CA ARG A 204 -25.61 -18.86 -11.59
C ARG A 204 -24.11 -19.04 -11.32
N TYR A 205 -23.51 -19.94 -12.08
CA TYR A 205 -22.07 -20.19 -12.15
C TYR A 205 -21.63 -20.43 -13.59
N PHE A 206 -20.34 -20.28 -13.87
CA PHE A 206 -19.77 -20.48 -15.20
C PHE A 206 -19.47 -21.95 -15.46
N VAL A 207 -19.96 -22.44 -16.59
CA VAL A 207 -19.75 -23.78 -17.13
C VAL A 207 -19.08 -23.66 -18.49
N ASP A 208 -17.99 -24.39 -18.66
CA ASP A 208 -17.28 -24.51 -19.93
C ASP A 208 -17.76 -25.77 -20.65
N ASN A 209 -18.34 -25.62 -21.83
CA ASN A 209 -18.82 -26.73 -22.66
C ASN A 209 -17.80 -27.15 -23.74
N GLY A 210 -16.57 -26.61 -23.68
CA GLY A 210 -15.47 -26.86 -24.61
C GLY A 210 -15.49 -26.01 -25.89
N LYS A 211 -16.57 -25.27 -26.14
CA LYS A 211 -16.66 -24.28 -27.25
C LYS A 211 -16.90 -22.87 -26.75
N GLU A 212 -17.77 -22.76 -25.74
CA GLU A 212 -18.24 -21.51 -25.17
C GLU A 212 -18.29 -21.66 -23.65
N THR A 213 -18.20 -20.52 -22.96
CA THR A 213 -18.50 -20.46 -21.53
C THR A 213 -19.86 -19.83 -21.32
N VAL A 214 -20.75 -20.60 -20.70
CA VAL A 214 -22.14 -20.21 -20.42
C VAL A 214 -22.39 -20.14 -18.91
N MET A 215 -23.47 -19.46 -18.54
CA MET A 215 -23.91 -19.40 -17.14
C MET A 215 -25.09 -20.34 -16.93
N GLU A 216 -24.95 -21.27 -16.00
CA GLU A 216 -26.00 -22.21 -15.59
C GLU A 216 -26.40 -21.98 -14.13
N THR A 217 -27.61 -22.37 -13.75
CA THR A 217 -28.06 -22.30 -12.36
C THR A 217 -27.40 -23.40 -11.54
N TYR A 218 -26.77 -23.03 -10.42
CA TYR A 218 -26.17 -24.01 -9.52
C TYR A 218 -27.28 -24.76 -8.74
N PRO A 219 -27.17 -26.09 -8.55
CA PRO A 219 -28.24 -26.90 -7.92
C PRO A 219 -28.60 -26.51 -6.48
N VAL A 220 -27.66 -25.88 -5.77
CA VAL A 220 -27.82 -25.45 -4.37
C VAL A 220 -27.70 -23.92 -4.30
N GLU A 221 -28.34 -23.28 -3.32
CA GLU A 221 -28.23 -21.82 -3.16
C GLU A 221 -26.80 -21.40 -2.77
N LEU A 222 -26.17 -20.65 -3.66
CA LEU A 222 -24.85 -20.06 -3.51
C LEU A 222 -24.90 -18.85 -2.59
N ARG A 223 -23.95 -18.82 -1.67
CA ARG A 223 -23.69 -17.69 -0.79
C ARG A 223 -23.07 -16.56 -1.59
N LYS A 224 -23.87 -15.53 -1.85
CA LYS A 224 -23.53 -14.35 -2.67
C LYS A 224 -22.18 -13.70 -2.31
N LYS A 225 -21.81 -13.65 -1.02
CA LYS A 225 -20.57 -12.99 -0.58
C LYS A 225 -19.27 -13.74 -0.90
N ASP A 226 -19.36 -15.07 -1.06
CA ASP A 226 -18.19 -15.93 -1.22
C ASP A 226 -18.15 -16.62 -2.60
N SER A 227 -19.13 -16.32 -3.47
CA SER A 227 -19.25 -16.93 -4.81
C SER A 227 -19.06 -15.88 -5.90
N TYR A 228 -18.00 -16.04 -6.71
CA TYR A 228 -17.56 -15.11 -7.73
C TYR A 228 -16.54 -15.75 -8.68
N PHE A 229 -16.39 -15.15 -9.86
CA PHE A 229 -15.37 -15.49 -10.84
C PHE A 229 -14.27 -14.42 -10.83
N LYS A 230 -13.01 -14.86 -10.82
CA LYS A 230 -11.86 -13.99 -10.70
C LYS A 230 -10.83 -14.28 -11.79
N ASN A 231 -10.48 -13.23 -12.52
CA ASN A 231 -9.40 -13.23 -13.50
C ASN A 231 -8.25 -12.35 -13.01
N VAL A 232 -7.02 -12.79 -13.25
CA VAL A 232 -5.80 -12.08 -12.85
C VAL A 232 -4.93 -11.86 -14.06
N TYR A 233 -4.73 -10.59 -14.43
CA TYR A 233 -3.91 -10.20 -15.56
C TYR A 233 -2.61 -9.56 -15.08
N LEU A 234 -1.52 -9.85 -15.77
CA LEU A 234 -0.29 -9.07 -15.73
C LEU A 234 -0.34 -8.07 -16.90
N ALA A 235 -0.37 -6.78 -16.60
CA ALA A 235 -0.63 -5.72 -17.58
C ALA A 235 0.48 -4.67 -17.65
N LEU A 236 0.64 -4.11 -18.84
CA LEU A 236 1.51 -3.01 -19.19
C LEU A 236 0.64 -1.77 -19.50
N PRO A 237 0.33 -0.93 -18.50
CA PRO A 237 -0.37 0.33 -18.74
C PRO A 237 0.55 1.34 -19.41
N VAL A 238 0.02 2.11 -20.36
CA VAL A 238 0.69 3.26 -20.99
C VAL A 238 -0.29 4.43 -21.10
N HIS A 239 0.06 5.57 -20.51
CA HIS A 239 -0.77 6.78 -20.47
C HIS A 239 0.04 8.01 -20.84
N LEU A 240 -0.60 8.95 -21.53
CA LEU A 240 -0.20 10.34 -21.56
C LEU A 240 -0.89 11.05 -20.39
N GLU A 241 -0.10 11.53 -19.43
CA GLU A 241 -0.55 12.25 -18.23
C GLU A 241 -0.25 13.75 -18.38
N PHE A 242 -1.31 14.57 -18.34
CA PHE A 242 -1.24 16.01 -18.22
C PHE A 242 -1.33 16.39 -16.75
N ASP A 243 -0.25 16.95 -16.20
CA ASP A 243 -0.14 17.41 -14.82
C ASP A 243 -0.08 18.94 -14.79
N PHE A 244 -1.11 19.57 -14.21
CA PHE A 244 -1.26 21.02 -14.09
C PHE A 244 -0.85 21.53 -12.70
N SER A 245 0.01 20.80 -12.00
CA SER A 245 0.52 21.20 -10.68
C SER A 245 1.20 22.57 -10.72
N LYS A 246 0.79 23.46 -9.83
CA LYS A 246 1.32 24.83 -9.75
C LYS A 246 2.81 24.82 -9.35
N LYS A 247 3.62 25.57 -10.09
CA LYS A 247 5.03 25.85 -9.76
C LYS A 247 5.09 26.69 -8.48
N THR A 248 6.04 26.42 -7.60
CA THR A 248 6.30 27.28 -6.43
C THR A 248 7.71 27.84 -6.54
N THR A 249 7.83 29.14 -6.73
CA THR A 249 9.13 29.82 -6.63
C THR A 249 9.37 30.14 -5.16
N LYS A 250 10.50 29.69 -4.62
CA LYS A 250 10.96 30.09 -3.29
C LYS A 250 12.44 30.48 -3.42
N ASP A 251 12.79 31.68 -2.96
CA ASP A 251 14.17 32.18 -2.90
C ASP A 251 14.90 32.11 -4.25
N GLY A 252 14.30 32.67 -5.32
CA GLY A 252 14.87 32.70 -6.67
C GLY A 252 14.93 31.35 -7.42
N THR A 253 14.65 30.24 -6.73
CA THR A 253 14.68 28.89 -7.30
C THR A 253 13.24 28.42 -7.58
N THR A 254 12.96 28.06 -8.83
CA THR A 254 11.65 27.54 -9.24
C THR A 254 11.55 26.06 -8.87
N TYR A 255 10.78 25.73 -7.85
CA TYR A 255 10.50 24.33 -7.49
C TYR A 255 9.33 23.79 -8.32
N TYR A 256 9.63 22.78 -9.13
CA TYR A 256 8.61 21.98 -9.81
C TYR A 256 8.14 20.90 -8.84
N LYS A 257 6.98 21.13 -8.21
CA LYS A 257 6.33 20.09 -7.43
C LYS A 257 5.27 19.44 -8.30
N SER A 258 5.62 18.33 -8.96
CA SER A 258 4.63 17.45 -9.57
C SER A 258 3.64 16.94 -8.52
N HIS A 259 2.46 16.52 -9.00
CA HIS A 259 1.49 15.80 -8.18
C HIS A 259 0.85 16.59 -7.03
N ASN A 260 0.83 17.93 -7.12
CA ASN A 260 0.17 18.80 -6.14
C ASN A 260 -1.12 19.48 -6.64
N GLY A 261 -1.47 19.28 -7.91
CA GLY A 261 -2.65 19.87 -8.54
C GLY A 261 -3.51 18.88 -9.31
N PHE A 262 -4.31 19.43 -10.22
CA PHE A 262 -5.19 18.70 -11.13
C PHE A 262 -4.36 17.93 -12.16
N ARG A 263 -4.79 16.71 -12.47
CA ARG A 263 -4.17 15.85 -13.48
C ARG A 263 -5.19 15.05 -14.25
N PHE A 264 -4.85 14.79 -15.50
CA PHE A 264 -5.64 14.00 -16.43
C PHE A 264 -4.74 13.03 -17.18
N GLY A 265 -5.09 11.74 -17.18
CA GLY A 265 -4.38 10.72 -17.94
C GLY A 265 -5.29 10.03 -18.94
N VAL A 266 -4.80 9.80 -20.15
CA VAL A 266 -5.49 9.03 -21.18
C VAL A 266 -4.50 8.09 -21.86
N GLY A 267 -4.95 6.88 -22.14
CA GLY A 267 -4.12 5.87 -22.80
C GLY A 267 -4.78 4.51 -22.80
N GLY A 268 -3.97 3.47 -22.71
CA GLY A 268 -4.43 2.10 -22.77
C GLY A 268 -3.57 1.16 -21.96
N PHE A 269 -3.89 -0.11 -22.07
CA PHE A 269 -3.12 -1.19 -21.47
C PHE A 269 -3.17 -2.40 -22.38
N VAL A 270 -2.15 -3.24 -22.25
CA VAL A 270 -2.15 -4.62 -22.76
C VAL A 270 -1.74 -5.52 -21.61
N GLY A 271 -2.39 -6.65 -21.47
CA GLY A 271 -2.14 -7.61 -20.41
C GLY A 271 -2.36 -9.03 -20.87
N TYR A 272 -1.82 -9.94 -20.08
CA TYR A 272 -1.91 -11.38 -20.29
C TYR A 272 -2.57 -12.03 -19.08
N ASN A 273 -3.57 -12.88 -19.32
CA ASN A 273 -4.27 -13.62 -18.30
C ASN A 273 -3.31 -14.66 -17.69
N THR A 274 -3.16 -14.61 -16.38
CA THR A 274 -2.30 -15.54 -15.65
C THR A 274 -3.11 -16.56 -14.85
N ASN A 275 -4.37 -16.26 -14.58
CA ASN A 275 -5.17 -17.04 -13.65
C ASN A 275 -6.66 -16.71 -13.75
N SER A 276 -7.45 -17.70 -14.16
CA SER A 276 -8.90 -17.70 -14.04
C SER A 276 -9.33 -18.71 -12.96
N LYS A 277 -10.21 -18.26 -12.07
CA LYS A 277 -10.69 -19.05 -10.92
C LYS A 277 -12.15 -18.77 -10.64
N GLN A 278 -12.91 -19.83 -10.45
CA GLN A 278 -14.28 -19.77 -9.95
C GLN A 278 -14.31 -20.18 -8.47
N PHE A 279 -14.92 -19.34 -7.65
CA PHE A 279 -15.19 -19.61 -6.24
C PHE A 279 -16.69 -19.83 -6.08
N LEU A 280 -17.06 -20.96 -5.46
CA LEU A 280 -18.44 -21.31 -5.13
C LEU A 280 -18.51 -21.60 -3.63
N SER A 281 -19.50 -21.08 -2.94
CA SER A 281 -19.72 -21.43 -1.54
C SER A 281 -21.19 -21.57 -1.24
N TYR A 282 -21.55 -22.65 -0.56
CA TYR A 282 -22.93 -23.01 -0.24
C TYR A 282 -22.97 -23.77 1.10
N LYS A 283 -24.17 -24.16 1.53
CA LYS A 283 -24.37 -24.98 2.74
C LYS A 283 -25.13 -26.26 2.39
N ILE A 284 -24.71 -27.38 2.95
CA ILE A 284 -25.42 -28.66 2.93
C ILE A 284 -25.35 -29.22 4.35
N ASP A 285 -26.48 -29.62 4.92
CA ASP A 285 -26.57 -30.21 6.28
C ASP A 285 -25.81 -29.39 7.34
N ASP A 286 -26.00 -28.07 7.32
CA ASP A 286 -25.30 -27.07 8.15
C ASP A 286 -23.78 -26.94 7.96
N TYR A 287 -23.15 -27.81 7.16
CA TYR A 287 -21.76 -27.68 6.77
C TYR A 287 -21.58 -26.60 5.71
N LYS A 288 -20.62 -25.70 5.95
CA LYS A 288 -20.24 -24.66 4.99
C LYS A 288 -19.18 -25.21 4.04
N ILE A 289 -19.53 -25.35 2.77
CA ILE A 289 -18.64 -25.81 1.71
C ILE A 289 -18.11 -24.60 0.93
N LYS A 290 -16.82 -24.63 0.58
CA LYS A 290 -16.14 -23.66 -0.27
C LYS A 290 -15.34 -24.40 -1.32
N GLU A 291 -15.75 -24.25 -2.57
CA GLU A 291 -15.06 -24.83 -3.72
C GLU A 291 -14.28 -23.75 -4.45
N LYS A 292 -13.10 -24.13 -4.92
CA LYS A 292 -12.25 -23.29 -5.75
C LYS A 292 -11.85 -24.10 -6.96
N GLN A 293 -12.40 -23.73 -8.10
CA GLN A 293 -12.06 -24.32 -9.39
C GLN A 293 -11.02 -23.41 -10.04
N LYS A 294 -10.01 -24.01 -10.67
CA LYS A 294 -9.05 -23.32 -11.54
C LYS A 294 -9.13 -24.00 -12.90
N GLY A 295 -9.28 -23.20 -13.94
CA GLY A 295 -9.55 -23.63 -15.30
C GLY A 295 -9.44 -22.41 -16.22
N ASP A 296 -9.71 -22.63 -17.50
CA ASP A 296 -9.61 -21.60 -18.52
C ASP A 296 -10.93 -20.86 -18.73
N TRP A 297 -12.05 -21.58 -18.82
CA TRP A 297 -13.39 -21.03 -19.14
C TRP A 297 -13.38 -20.20 -20.42
N ASN A 298 -12.57 -20.57 -21.41
CA ASN A 298 -12.38 -19.82 -22.65
C ASN A 298 -12.13 -18.32 -22.38
N VAL A 299 -11.47 -17.95 -21.27
CA VAL A 299 -11.18 -16.54 -20.98
C VAL A 299 -10.06 -16.09 -21.90
N ASN A 300 -10.24 -14.93 -22.54
CA ASN A 300 -9.21 -14.38 -23.43
C ASN A 300 -7.86 -14.29 -22.73
N ASP A 301 -6.87 -14.95 -23.34
CA ASP A 301 -5.48 -14.97 -22.87
C ASP A 301 -4.88 -13.57 -22.88
N TRP A 302 -5.24 -12.77 -23.89
CA TRP A 302 -4.84 -11.38 -24.00
C TRP A 302 -5.96 -10.43 -23.57
N ASN A 303 -5.59 -9.35 -22.92
CA ASN A 303 -6.51 -8.32 -22.48
C ASN A 303 -5.96 -6.95 -22.86
N TYR A 304 -6.66 -6.21 -23.69
CA TYR A 304 -6.25 -4.87 -24.08
C TYR A 304 -7.43 -3.92 -24.07
N GLY A 305 -7.16 -2.67 -23.74
CA GLY A 305 -8.23 -1.73 -23.50
C GLY A 305 -7.78 -0.30 -23.41
N LEU A 306 -8.79 0.57 -23.30
CA LEU A 306 -8.60 1.99 -23.06
C LEU A 306 -8.74 2.26 -21.56
N SER A 307 -7.97 3.22 -21.08
CA SER A 307 -8.12 3.68 -19.70
C SER A 307 -7.78 5.14 -19.54
N THR A 308 -8.54 5.80 -18.68
CA THR A 308 -8.41 7.23 -18.40
C THR A 308 -8.62 7.50 -16.92
N TYR A 309 -7.99 8.54 -16.42
CA TYR A 309 -8.20 9.02 -15.06
C TYR A 309 -8.19 10.54 -14.98
N VAL A 310 -9.01 11.06 -14.07
CA VAL A 310 -9.03 12.47 -13.69
C VAL A 310 -8.82 12.57 -12.20
N GLY A 311 -7.87 13.36 -11.74
CA GLY A 311 -7.53 13.39 -10.33
C GLY A 311 -6.97 14.70 -9.82
N TRP A 312 -6.83 14.74 -8.50
CA TRP A 312 -6.22 15.84 -7.76
C TRP A 312 -5.20 15.25 -6.80
N LYS A 313 -3.95 15.71 -6.88
CA LYS A 313 -2.83 15.08 -6.15
C LYS A 313 -2.78 13.57 -6.45
N GLU A 314 -2.48 12.76 -5.44
CA GLU A 314 -2.26 11.31 -5.56
C GLU A 314 -3.55 10.53 -5.87
N THR A 315 -4.74 11.12 -5.70
CA THR A 315 -6.02 10.44 -5.87
C THR A 315 -6.69 10.83 -7.18
N SER A 316 -7.21 9.85 -7.91
CA SER A 316 -7.91 10.04 -9.18
C SER A 316 -9.15 9.16 -9.27
N LEU A 317 -10.18 9.64 -9.94
CA LEU A 317 -11.24 8.82 -10.51
C LEU A 317 -10.67 8.10 -11.73
N TYR A 318 -10.90 6.80 -11.84
CA TYR A 318 -10.28 5.92 -12.84
C TYR A 318 -11.34 5.10 -13.57
N LEU A 319 -11.27 5.11 -14.90
CA LEU A 319 -12.16 4.38 -15.80
C LEU A 319 -11.33 3.50 -16.74
N LYS A 320 -11.78 2.25 -16.93
CA LYS A 320 -11.22 1.30 -17.89
C LYS A 320 -12.32 0.67 -18.71
N TYR A 321 -12.00 0.37 -19.97
CA TYR A 321 -12.85 -0.37 -20.86
C TYR A 321 -12.00 -1.36 -21.65
N ASP A 322 -12.32 -2.64 -21.52
CA ASP A 322 -11.65 -3.72 -22.24
C ASP A 322 -12.21 -3.77 -23.67
N LEU A 323 -11.33 -3.66 -24.67
CA LEU A 323 -11.73 -3.69 -26.07
C LEU A 323 -12.01 -5.11 -26.57
N ASN A 324 -11.33 -6.11 -26.00
CA ASN A 324 -11.64 -7.50 -26.25
C ASN A 324 -12.74 -8.01 -25.31
N PRO A 325 -13.55 -8.99 -25.74
CA PRO A 325 -14.50 -9.66 -24.86
C PRO A 325 -13.77 -10.44 -23.76
N LEU A 326 -14.45 -10.73 -22.65
CA LEU A 326 -13.91 -11.54 -21.56
C LEU A 326 -13.69 -12.98 -22.01
N PHE A 327 -14.68 -13.56 -22.69
CA PHE A 327 -14.66 -14.94 -23.18
C PHE A 327 -14.40 -14.98 -24.69
N GLU A 328 -13.59 -15.93 -25.12
CA GLU A 328 -13.29 -16.24 -26.52
C GLU A 328 -14.48 -16.98 -27.15
N ASN A 329 -14.79 -16.62 -28.41
CA ASN A 329 -15.74 -17.35 -29.27
C ASN A 329 -17.17 -17.54 -28.72
N ASN A 330 -17.57 -16.78 -27.70
CA ASN A 330 -18.95 -16.80 -27.20
C ASN A 330 -19.90 -16.11 -28.19
N ALA A 331 -21.12 -16.63 -28.33
CA ALA A 331 -22.17 -16.02 -29.15
C ALA A 331 -22.53 -14.55 -28.81
N VAL A 332 -22.23 -14.10 -27.58
CA VAL A 332 -22.47 -12.73 -27.13
C VAL A 332 -21.19 -12.15 -26.54
N ASP A 333 -20.74 -11.04 -27.12
CA ASP A 333 -19.58 -10.31 -26.63
C ASP A 333 -19.87 -9.61 -25.30
N GLN A 334 -18.99 -9.84 -24.33
CA GLN A 334 -19.06 -9.28 -22.99
C GLN A 334 -17.75 -8.57 -22.65
N HIS A 335 -17.76 -7.24 -22.64
CA HIS A 335 -16.54 -6.43 -22.41
C HIS A 335 -16.48 -5.94 -20.96
N ASN A 336 -15.34 -6.03 -20.27
CA ASN A 336 -15.26 -5.41 -18.94
C ASN A 336 -15.27 -3.89 -19.03
N VAL A 337 -16.01 -3.29 -18.10
CA VAL A 337 -15.93 -1.88 -17.76
C VAL A 337 -15.68 -1.74 -16.27
N SER A 338 -14.68 -0.95 -15.91
CA SER A 338 -14.27 -0.75 -14.52
C SER A 338 -14.26 0.73 -14.17
N LEU A 339 -14.90 1.09 -13.06
CA LEU A 339 -14.93 2.46 -12.54
C LEU A 339 -14.56 2.46 -11.07
N GLY A 340 -13.58 3.28 -10.69
CA GLY A 340 -13.08 3.28 -9.32
C GLY A 340 -12.16 4.44 -8.98
N ILE A 341 -11.47 4.29 -7.85
CA ILE A 341 -10.49 5.25 -7.36
C ILE A 341 -9.09 4.67 -7.57
N ARG A 342 -8.17 5.52 -8.03
CA ARG A 342 -6.77 5.24 -8.25
C ARG A 342 -5.91 6.14 -7.38
N PHE A 343 -4.90 5.56 -6.75
CA PHE A 343 -3.84 6.21 -6.00
C PHE A 343 -2.52 6.01 -6.73
N ASP A 344 -1.79 7.09 -6.94
CA ASP A 344 -0.43 7.04 -7.46
C ASP A 344 0.50 7.64 -6.40
N LEU A 345 1.27 6.78 -5.74
CA LEU A 345 2.12 7.07 -4.59
C LEU A 345 3.57 7.17 -5.05
N ASN A 346 4.25 8.29 -4.73
CA ASN A 346 5.65 8.53 -5.08
C ASN A 346 6.63 7.99 -4.03
#